data_AF-A0A0G1F7E0-F1
#
_entry.id   AF-A0A0G1F7E0-F1
#
_cell.length_a   1.000
_cell.length_b   1.000
_cell.length_c   1.000
_cell.angle_alpha   90.00
_cell.angle_beta   90.00
_cell.angle_gamma   90.00
#
_symmetry.space_group_name_H-M   'P 1'
#
loop_
_entity.id
_entity.type
_entity.pdbx_description
1 polymer ?
#
loop_
_entity_poly.entity_id
_entity_poly.type
_entity_poly.pdbx_seq_one_letter_code
_entity_poly.pdbx_strand_id
1 'polypeptide(L)' 'MKIFIGTDHAGYVLKEKLVTFLKARGYEVVDKGAFKYDENDDYPDFVVPVAREISKDSDRAKGIIIGGTGEGEAI' A
#
# COMPACT_ATOMS: atom_id res chain seq x y z
N MET A 1 -9.40 -8.40 9.96
CA MET A 1 -8.49 -8.53 8.80
C MET A 1 -7.74 -7.21 8.68
N LYS A 2 -6.42 -7.24 8.76
CA LYS A 2 -5.57 -6.05 8.63
C LYS A 2 -5.16 -5.86 7.17
N ILE A 3 -5.24 -4.63 6.66
CA ILE A 3 -4.81 -4.32 5.29
C ILE A 3 -3.59 -3.41 5.38
N PHE A 4 -2.47 -3.88 4.85
CA PHE A 4 -1.28 -3.06 4.62
C PHE A 4 -1.34 -2.50 3.21
N ILE A 5 -1.06 -1.21 3.06
CA ILE A 5 -1.11 -0.54 1.76
C ILE A 5 0.16 0.26 1.50
N GLY A 6 0.66 0.20 0.26
CA GLY A 6 1.92 0.81 -0.17
C GLY A 6 1.85 1.30 -1.61
N THR A 7 2.53 2.41 -1.94
CA THR A 7 2.56 2.97 -3.29
C THR A 7 3.72 3.96 -3.47
N ASP A 8 4.17 4.15 -4.70
CA ASP A 8 4.97 5.31 -5.11
C ASP A 8 4.09 6.53 -5.47
N HIS A 9 4.71 7.56 -6.01
CA HIS A 9 4.05 8.77 -6.48
C HIS A 9 2.97 8.52 -7.53
N ALA A 10 3.14 7.51 -8.39
CA ALA A 10 2.20 7.21 -9.45
C ALA A 10 0.85 6.72 -8.90
N GLY A 11 0.85 5.99 -7.79
CA GLY A 11 -0.37 5.51 -7.14
C GLY A 11 -0.84 6.33 -5.93
N TYR A 12 -0.08 7.33 -5.47
CA TYR A 12 -0.34 8.11 -4.24
C TYR A 12 -1.79 8.61 -4.11
N VAL A 13 -2.32 9.28 -5.13
CA VAL A 13 -3.68 9.86 -5.08
C VAL A 13 -4.76 8.76 -4.98
N LEU A 14 -4.56 7.62 -5.65
CA LEU A 14 -5.48 6.49 -5.57
C LEU A 14 -5.40 5.82 -4.21
N LYS A 15 -4.18 5.66 -3.66
CA LYS A 15 -3.96 5.12 -2.32
C LYS A 15 -4.71 5.92 -1.26
N GLU A 16 -4.62 7.25 -1.26
CA GLU A 16 -5.32 8.12 -0.30
C GLU A 16 -6.86 7.92 -0.34
N LYS A 17 -7.43 7.84 -1.55
CA LYS A 17 -8.86 7.55 -1.74
C LYS A 17 -9.23 6.17 -1.22
N LEU A 18 -8.39 5.16 -1.48
CA LEU A 18 -8.63 3.79 -1.09
C LEU A 18 -8.51 3.60 0.43
N VAL A 19 -7.53 4.23 1.08
CA VAL A 19 -7.38 4.25 2.54
C VAL A 19 -8.66 4.79 3.19
N THR A 20 -9.17 5.92 2.69
CA THR A 20 -10.41 6.52 3.19
C THR A 20 -11.60 5.58 3.02
N PHE A 21 -11.75 5.00 1.83
CA PHE A 21 -12.83 4.07 1.49
C PHE A 21 -12.82 2.78 2.33
N LEU A 22 -11.64 2.21 2.58
CA LEU A 22 -11.47 0.98 3.37
C LEU A 22 -11.72 1.24 4.85
N LYS A 23 -11.19 2.34 5.40
CA LYS A 23 -11.46 2.75 6.78
C LYS A 23 -12.96 2.98 7.00
N ALA A 24 -13.65 3.63 6.06
CA ALA A 24 -15.10 3.83 6.12
C ALA A 24 -15.92 2.52 6.12
N ARG A 25 -15.33 1.40 5.66
CA ARG A 25 -15.92 0.06 5.71
C ARG A 25 -15.55 -0.75 6.96
N GLY A 26 -14.82 -0.15 7.90
CA GLY A 26 -14.42 -0.80 9.15
C GLY A 26 -13.17 -1.68 9.03
N TYR A 27 -12.40 -1.59 7.94
CA TYR A 27 -11.11 -2.27 7.85
C TYR A 27 -10.05 -1.53 8.67
N GLU A 28 -9.19 -2.29 9.36
CA GLU A 28 -7.97 -1.76 9.95
C GLU A 28 -6.91 -1.62 8.85
N VAL A 29 -6.67 -0.38 8.41
CA VAL A 29 -5.72 -0.05 7.34
C VAL A 29 -4.45 0.54 7.91
N VAL A 30 -3.32 -0.09 7.60
CA VAL A 30 -1.97 0.38 7.96
C VAL A 30 -1.27 0.84 6.69
N ASP A 31 -1.07 2.15 6.59
CA ASP A 31 -0.36 2.79 5.50
C ASP A 31 1.16 2.67 5.70
N LYS A 32 1.85 2.11 4.70
CA LYS A 32 3.32 1.97 4.68
C LYS A 32 3.98 3.00 3.77
N GLY A 33 3.22 3.95 3.24
CA GLY A 33 3.67 5.02 2.38
C GLY A 33 3.32 4.79 0.90
N ALA A 34 3.62 5.73 0.01
CA ALA A 34 4.19 7.04 0.28
C ALA A 34 3.27 7.90 1.16
N PHE A 35 3.84 8.62 2.13
CA PHE A 35 3.08 9.46 3.10
C PHE A 35 2.83 10.89 2.60
N LYS A 36 3.49 11.24 1.50
CA LYS A 36 3.36 12.50 0.77
C LYS A 36 3.62 12.20 -0.70
N TYR A 37 3.12 13.03 -1.59
CA TYR A 37 3.50 12.96 -3.00
C TYR A 37 4.95 13.45 -3.17
N ASP A 38 5.76 12.66 -3.88
CA ASP A 38 7.13 13.01 -4.27
C ASP A 38 7.42 12.38 -5.63
N GLU A 39 7.45 13.16 -6.71
CA GLU A 39 7.60 12.66 -8.09
C GLU A 39 8.87 11.85 -8.36
N ASN A 40 9.83 11.85 -7.44
CA ASN A 40 11.09 11.14 -7.55
C ASN A 40 11.21 9.95 -6.57
N ASP A 41 10.11 9.55 -5.91
CA ASP A 41 10.14 8.39 -5.03
C ASP A 41 10.12 7.07 -5.80
N ASP A 42 10.60 6.01 -5.13
CA ASP A 42 10.77 4.68 -5.71
C ASP A 42 9.84 3.68 -5.03
N TYR A 43 9.05 2.94 -5.82
CA TYR A 43 8.07 1.97 -5.31
C TYR A 43 8.62 0.89 -4.35
N PRO A 44 9.86 0.34 -4.50
CA PRO A 44 10.37 -0.71 -3.62
C PRO A 44 10.37 -0.32 -2.13
N ASP A 45 10.59 0.96 -1.84
CA ASP A 45 10.64 1.49 -0.48
C ASP A 45 9.30 1.34 0.26
N PHE A 46 8.19 1.25 -0.48
CA PHE A 46 6.85 1.17 0.08
C PHE A 46 6.22 -0.22 -0.06
N VAL A 47 6.48 -0.93 -1.16
CA VAL A 47 5.89 -2.26 -1.42
C VAL A 47 6.56 -3.37 -0.60
N VAL A 48 7.88 -3.30 -0.40
CA VAL A 48 8.61 -4.32 0.37
C VAL A 48 8.18 -4.35 1.85
N PRO A 49 8.01 -3.21 2.55
CA PRO A 49 7.43 -3.19 3.89
C PRO A 49 6.02 -3.79 3.95
N VAL A 50 5.17 -3.59 2.94
CA VAL A 50 3.83 -4.20 2.87
C VAL A 50 3.94 -5.73 2.82
N ALA A 51 4.74 -6.26 1.89
CA ALA A 51 4.96 -7.70 1.75
C ALA A 51 5.53 -8.33 3.03
N ARG A 52 6.49 -7.65 3.68
CA ARG A 52 7.11 -8.10 4.94
C ARG A 52 6.12 -8.18 6.12
N GLU A 53 5.12 -7.31 6.18
CA GLU A 53 4.11 -7.43 7.23
C GLU A 53 3.15 -8.58 6.98
N ILE A 54 2.76 -8.79 5.72
CA ILE A 54 1.87 -9.89 5.33
C ILE A 54 2.55 -11.23 5.61
N SER A 55 3.85 -11.35 5.33
CA SER A 55 4.60 -12.59 5.57
C SER A 55 4.69 -12.99 7.04
N LYS A 56 4.41 -12.09 7.98
CA LYS A 56 4.39 -12.40 9.42
C LYS A 56 3.09 -13.09 9.86
N ASP A 57 1.98 -12.86 9.16
CA ASP A 57 0.65 -13.38 9.51
C ASP A 57 -0.28 -13.36 8.28
N SER A 58 -0.02 -14.27 7.34
CA SER A 58 -0.71 -14.30 6.03
C SER A 58 -2.21 -14.64 6.12
N ASP A 59 -2.64 -15.23 7.23
CA ASP A 59 -4.03 -15.65 7.43
C ASP A 59 -4.92 -14.49 7.90
N ARG A 60 -4.33 -13.48 8.56
CA ARG A 60 -5.05 -12.35 9.14
C ARG A 60 -4.73 -11.00 8.50
N ALA A 61 -3.78 -10.98 7.57
CA ALA A 61 -3.36 -9.78 6.84
C ALA A 61 -3.52 -9.91 5.31
N LYS A 62 -3.79 -8.78 4.66
CA LYS A 62 -3.75 -8.62 3.20
C LYS A 62 -2.93 -7.40 2.83
N GLY A 63 -2.41 -7.39 1.60
CA GLY A 63 -1.65 -6.31 1.01
C GLY A 63 -2.38 -5.68 -0.17
N ILE A 64 -2.25 -4.37 -0.30
CA ILE A 64 -2.58 -3.65 -1.51
C ILE A 64 -1.36 -2.82 -1.89
N ILE A 65 -0.88 -3.00 -3.11
CA ILE A 65 0.22 -2.25 -3.70
C ILE A 65 -0.31 -1.54 -4.95
N ILE A 66 0.14 -0.32 -5.15
CA ILE A 66 -0.35 0.55 -6.23
C ILE A 66 0.85 1.25 -6.83
N GLY A 67 0.87 1.40 -8.15
CA GLY A 67 1.75 2.32 -8.84
C GLY A 67 1.17 2.69 -10.19
N GLY A 68 2.02 3.06 -11.14
CA GLY A 68 1.56 3.46 -12.48
C GLY A 68 0.83 2.33 -13.22
N THR A 69 1.37 1.12 -13.15
CA THR A 69 0.77 -0.09 -13.76
C THR A 69 0.40 -1.16 -12.74
N GLY A 70 1.07 -1.21 -11.59
CA GLY A 70 0.95 -2.32 -10.64
C GLY A 70 1.90 -3.48 -10.93
N GLU A 71 2.56 -3.50 -12.09
CA GLU A 71 3.45 -4.60 -12.50
C GLU A 71 4.82 -4.51 -11.83
N GLY A 72 5.41 -3.30 -11.78
CA GLY A 72 6.70 -3.10 -11.11
C GLY A 72 6.62 -3.42 -9.62
N GLU A 73 5.48 -3.08 -9.03
CA GLU A 73 5.17 -3.31 -7.62
C GLU A 73 4.96 -4.80 -7.29
N ALA A 74 4.52 -5.60 -8.27
CA ALA A 74 4.21 -7.02 -8.10
C ALA A 74 5.43 -7.94 -8.22
N ILE A 75 6.55 -7.43 -8.76
CA ILE A 75 7.84 -8.14 -8.91
C ILE A 75 8.60 -8.16 -7.58
#